data_AF-A0A0D2VDP8-F1
#
_entry.id   AF-A0A0D2VDP8-F1
#
_cell.length_a   1.000
_cell.length_b   1.000
_cell.length_c   1.000
_cell.angle_alpha   90.00
_cell.angle_beta   90.00
_cell.angle_gamma   90.00
#
_symmetry.space_group_name_H-M   'P 1'
#
loop_
_entity.id
_entity.type
_entity.pdbx_description
1 polymer ?
#
loop_
_entity_poly.entity_id
_entity_poly.type
_entity_poly.pdbx_seq_one_letter_code
_entity_poly.pdbx_strand_id
1 'polypeptide(L)'
;MSWLVIFLGRRKQQKWLICRVWRHVLHKGDIVIDATCGNGYDTVAMLKMVADESGHGHVYGMDIQTEALENTSSLLDETVTQKEKELVKLFPICHSRMDEVLPENTAV
;
A
#
# COMPACT_ATOMS: atom_id res chain seq x y z
N MET A 1 6.17 27.05 21.56
CA MET A 1 6.86 26.38 20.43
C MET A 1 7.23 24.91 20.70
N SER A 2 6.71 24.24 21.74
CA SER A 2 7.06 22.85 22.08
C SER A 2 6.07 21.79 21.55
N TRP A 3 4.80 22.17 21.32
CA TRP A 3 3.76 21.23 20.92
C TRP A 3 3.88 20.71 19.46
N LEU A 4 4.40 21.52 18.54
CA LEU A 4 4.50 21.15 17.12
C LEU A 4 5.52 20.01 16.88
N VAL A 5 6.62 20.00 17.65
CA VAL A 5 7.71 19.01 17.51
C VAL A 5 7.28 17.64 18.05
N ILE A 6 6.50 17.60 19.14
CA ILE A 6 6.01 16.34 19.72
C ILE A 6 4.98 15.67 18.79
N PHE A 7 4.11 16.47 18.15
CA PHE A 7 3.07 15.95 17.25
C PHE A 7 3.66 15.38 15.94
N LEU A 8 4.70 16.03 15.39
CA LEU A 8 5.44 15.52 14.23
C LEU A 8 6.29 14.28 14.56
N GLY A 9 6.83 14.20 15.78
CA GLY A 9 7.68 13.08 16.23
C GLY A 9 6.93 11.75 16.40
N ARG A 10 5.68 11.77 16.89
CA ARG A 10 4.90 10.54 17.15
C ARG A 10 4.44 9.83 15.87
N ARG A 11 4.10 10.55 14.80
CA ARG A 11 3.70 9.95 13.51
C ARG A 11 4.83 9.19 12.82
N LYS A 12 6.08 9.66 12.96
CA LYS A 12 7.24 8.92 12.41
C LYS A 12 7.39 7.57 13.11
N GLN A 13 7.33 7.52 14.45
CA GLN A 13 7.57 6.30 15.23
C GLN A 13 6.57 5.17 14.95
N GLN A 14 5.28 5.49 14.81
CA GLN A 14 4.25 4.47 14.51
C GLN A 14 4.47 3.82 13.14
N LYS A 15 4.82 4.63 12.14
CA LYS A 15 5.13 4.14 10.80
C LYS A 15 6.37 3.23 10.78
N TRP A 16 7.40 3.56 11.56
CA TRP A 16 8.61 2.73 11.69
C TRP A 16 8.33 1.32 12.26
N LEU A 17 7.40 1.21 13.21
CA LEU A 17 7.06 -0.08 13.81
C LEU A 17 6.31 -0.99 12.84
N ILE A 18 5.31 -0.45 12.14
CA ILE A 18 4.52 -1.20 11.15
C ILE A 18 5.40 -1.69 10.00
N CYS A 19 6.24 -0.81 9.42
CA CYS A 19 7.18 -1.21 8.37
C CYS A 19 8.18 -2.28 8.85
N ARG A 20 8.56 -2.27 10.14
CA ARG A 20 9.43 -3.30 10.71
C ARG A 20 8.74 -4.66 10.79
N VAL A 21 7.47 -4.71 11.18
CA VAL A 21 6.70 -5.97 11.20
C VAL A 21 6.51 -6.51 9.79
N TRP A 22 6.11 -5.67 8.84
CA TRP A 22 5.91 -6.09 7.45
C TRP A 22 7.14 -6.73 6.83
N ARG A 23 8.34 -6.22 7.14
CA ARG A 23 9.61 -6.83 6.68
C ARG A 23 9.83 -8.29 7.11
N HIS A 24 9.10 -8.78 8.10
CA HIS A 24 9.20 -10.16 8.57
C HIS A 24 8.07 -11.05 8.05
N VAL A 25 7.01 -10.46 7.49
CA VAL A 25 5.80 -11.17 7.05
C VAL A 25 5.65 -11.13 5.54
N LEU A 26 6.09 -10.06 4.89
CA LEU A 26 6.02 -9.89 3.45
C LEU A 26 7.27 -10.43 2.76
N HIS A 27 7.03 -11.25 1.76
CA HIS A 27 8.01 -11.82 0.87
C HIS A 27 7.81 -11.29 -0.56
N LYS A 28 8.89 -11.42 -1.35
CA LYS A 28 8.84 -11.12 -2.78
C LYS A 28 7.87 -12.10 -3.45
N GLY A 29 7.01 -11.58 -4.33
CA GLY A 29 5.95 -12.38 -4.95
C GLY A 29 4.62 -12.40 -4.20
N ASP A 30 4.55 -11.86 -2.98
CA ASP A 30 3.30 -11.86 -2.21
C ASP A 30 2.22 -10.96 -2.80
N ILE A 31 0.97 -11.34 -2.56
CA ILE A 31 -0.20 -10.51 -2.82
C ILE A 31 -0.62 -9.86 -1.49
N VAL A 32 -0.74 -8.54 -1.48
CA VAL A 32 -1.09 -7.77 -0.28
C VAL A 32 -2.22 -6.80 -0.56
N ILE A 33 -2.99 -6.50 0.48
CA ILE A 33 -4.13 -5.58 0.40
C ILE A 33 -3.87 -4.37 1.31
N ASP A 34 -3.92 -3.18 0.72
CA ASP A 34 -4.00 -1.91 1.43
C ASP A 34 -5.48 -1.52 1.58
N ALA A 35 -6.05 -1.76 2.75
CA ALA A 35 -7.47 -1.58 2.98
C ALA A 35 -7.92 -0.11 3.11
N THR A 36 -6.97 0.83 3.19
CA THR A 36 -7.24 2.27 3.35
C THR A 36 -6.08 3.08 2.74
N CYS A 37 -5.95 3.08 1.41
CA CYS A 37 -4.72 3.54 0.75
C CYS A 37 -4.41 5.02 0.99
N GLY A 38 -5.43 5.88 1.19
CA GLY A 38 -5.22 7.28 1.59
C GLY A 38 -4.27 8.04 0.67
N ASN A 39 -3.13 8.51 1.20
CA ASN A 39 -2.11 9.21 0.40
C ASN A 39 -1.11 8.26 -0.30
N GLY A 40 -1.32 6.95 -0.26
CA GLY A 40 -0.57 5.95 -1.01
C GLY A 40 0.80 5.57 -0.45
N TYR A 41 1.26 6.17 0.65
CA TYR A 41 2.59 5.87 1.16
C TYR A 41 2.77 4.41 1.61
N ASP A 42 1.73 3.81 2.16
CA ASP A 42 1.76 2.44 2.65
C ASP A 42 1.65 1.47 1.48
N THR A 43 0.79 1.77 0.49
CA THR A 43 0.75 1.12 -0.83
C THR A 43 2.13 1.06 -1.49
N VAL A 44 2.85 2.19 -1.57
CA VAL A 44 4.20 2.25 -2.15
C VAL A 44 5.21 1.45 -1.33
N ALA A 45 5.12 1.51 0.01
CA ALA A 45 6.01 0.74 0.87
C ALA A 45 5.81 -0.77 0.68
N MET A 46 4.56 -1.22 0.65
CA MET A 46 4.21 -2.62 0.40
C MET A 46 4.64 -3.08 -1.00
N LEU A 47 4.42 -2.26 -2.02
CA LEU A 47 4.86 -2.54 -3.40
C LEU A 47 6.36 -2.79 -3.45
N LYS A 48 7.16 -1.92 -2.83
CA LYS A 48 8.63 -2.09 -2.76
C LYS A 48 9.05 -3.35 -2.01
N MET A 49 8.22 -3.87 -1.10
CA MET A 49 8.49 -5.13 -0.40
C MET A 49 8.13 -6.34 -1.27
N VAL A 50 6.99 -6.35 -1.96
CA VAL A 50 6.51 -7.53 -2.69
C VAL A 50 7.00 -7.62 -4.15
N ALA A 51 7.30 -6.49 -4.79
CA ALA A 51 7.73 -6.46 -6.19
C ALA A 51 9.10 -7.10 -6.38
N ASP A 52 9.21 -7.96 -7.37
CA ASP A 52 10.46 -8.55 -7.86
C ASP A 52 10.45 -8.70 -9.39
N GLU A 53 11.49 -9.32 -9.92
CA GLU A 53 11.62 -9.53 -11.36
C GLU A 53 10.59 -10.52 -11.93
N SER A 54 10.03 -11.40 -11.09
CA SER A 54 9.02 -12.40 -11.49
C SER A 54 7.68 -11.76 -11.85
N GLY A 55 7.38 -10.59 -11.27
CA GLY A 55 6.11 -9.89 -11.49
C GLY A 55 4.90 -10.58 -10.85
N HIS A 56 5.12 -11.53 -9.94
CA HIS A 56 4.04 -12.23 -9.24
C HIS A 56 3.48 -11.41 -8.06
N GLY A 57 4.28 -10.53 -7.46
CA GLY A 57 3.86 -9.73 -6.32
C GLY A 57 2.87 -8.64 -6.74
N HIS A 58 1.80 -8.46 -5.97
CA HIS A 58 0.75 -7.49 -6.27
C HIS A 58 0.30 -6.73 -5.03
N VAL A 59 -0.08 -5.47 -5.22
CA VAL A 59 -0.73 -4.66 -4.18
C VAL A 59 -2.13 -4.27 -4.65
N TYR A 60 -3.13 -4.61 -3.86
CA TYR A 60 -4.49 -4.16 -4.07
C TYR A 60 -4.84 -3.06 -3.07
N GLY A 61 -4.96 -1.82 -3.55
CA GLY A 61 -5.34 -0.69 -2.73
C GLY A 61 -6.83 -0.39 -2.79
N MET A 62 -7.44 -0.06 -1.66
CA MET A 62 -8.85 0.29 -1.56
C MET A 62 -9.03 1.58 -0.77
N ASP A 63 -9.98 2.40 -1.22
CA ASP A 63 -10.52 3.51 -0.45
C ASP A 63 -11.90 3.89 -0.99
N ILE A 64 -12.81 4.37 -0.13
CA ILE A 64 -14.12 4.89 -0.54
C ILE A 64 -13.96 6.29 -1.16
N GLN A 65 -12.93 7.02 -0.74
CA GLN A 65 -12.71 8.40 -1.15
C GLN A 65 -11.94 8.43 -2.48
N THR A 66 -12.56 9.00 -3.52
CA THR A 66 -11.90 9.17 -4.83
C THR A 66 -10.58 9.93 -4.73
N GLU A 67 -10.53 10.96 -3.89
CA GLU A 67 -9.31 11.75 -3.65
C GLU A 67 -8.15 10.88 -3.13
N ALA A 68 -8.42 9.87 -2.30
CA ALA A 68 -7.38 8.96 -1.82
C ALA A 68 -6.81 8.10 -2.96
N LEU A 69 -7.66 7.62 -3.87
CA LEU A 69 -7.22 6.86 -5.04
C LEU A 69 -6.40 7.73 -5.99
N GLU A 70 -6.82 8.98 -6.21
CA GLU A 70 -6.11 9.96 -7.03
C GLU A 70 -4.74 10.29 -6.42
N ASN A 71 -4.68 10.59 -5.11
CA ASN A 71 -3.44 10.84 -4.40
C ASN A 71 -2.50 9.63 -4.44
N THR A 72 -3.03 8.42 -4.25
CA THR A 72 -2.27 7.18 -4.32
C THR A 72 -1.73 6.94 -5.73
N SER A 73 -2.53 7.14 -6.77
CA SER A 73 -2.10 7.01 -8.16
C SER A 73 -1.02 8.02 -8.50
N SER A 74 -1.19 9.29 -8.13
CA SER A 74 -0.19 10.35 -8.39
C SER A 74 1.14 10.03 -7.70
N LEU A 75 1.10 9.55 -6.45
CA LEU A 75 2.31 9.17 -5.74
C LEU A 75 3.00 7.97 -6.41
N LEU A 76 2.25 6.98 -6.92
CA LEU A 76 2.82 5.86 -7.68
C LEU A 76 3.51 6.37 -8.95
N ASP A 77 2.87 7.25 -9.70
CA ASP A 77 3.44 7.87 -10.91
C ASP A 77 4.76 8.60 -10.64
N GLU A 78 4.88 9.25 -9.48
CA GLU A 78 6.07 10.00 -9.10
C GLU A 78 7.22 9.13 -8.54
N THR A 79 6.90 7.97 -7.95
CA THR A 79 7.85 7.28 -7.05
C THR A 79 8.29 5.88 -7.48
N VAL A 80 7.61 5.26 -8.45
CA VAL A 80 7.92 3.89 -8.91
C VAL A 80 8.00 3.82 -10.42
N THR A 81 8.60 2.75 -10.93
CA THR A 81 8.68 2.51 -12.37
C THR A 81 7.33 2.11 -12.95
N GLN A 82 7.15 2.30 -14.26
CA GLN A 82 5.93 1.85 -14.95
C GLN A 82 5.63 0.36 -14.72
N LYS A 83 6.68 -0.48 -14.73
CA LYS A 83 6.56 -1.93 -14.48
C LYS A 83 6.08 -2.22 -13.05
N GLU A 84 6.57 -1.50 -12.05
CA GLU A 84 6.11 -1.64 -10.67
C GLU A 84 4.68 -1.13 -10.50
N LYS A 85 4.31 -0.05 -11.21
CA LYS A 85 2.94 0.48 -11.18
C LYS A 85 1.91 -0.54 -11.69
N GLU A 86 2.26 -1.35 -12.68
CA GLU A 86 1.39 -2.42 -13.20
C GLU A 86 1.06 -3.50 -12.16
N LEU A 87 1.86 -3.62 -11.10
CA LEU A 87 1.62 -4.55 -9.98
C LEU A 87 0.61 -4.00 -8.96
N VAL A 88 0.12 -2.78 -9.14
CA VAL A 88 -0.86 -2.16 -8.25
C VAL A 88 -2.22 -2.03 -8.95
N LYS A 89 -3.30 -2.42 -8.27
CA LYS A 89 -4.67 -2.06 -8.67
C LYS A 89 -5.37 -1.33 -7.53
N LEU A 90 -6.07 -0.26 -7.88
CA LEU A 90 -6.79 0.59 -6.93
C LEU A 90 -8.30 0.42 -7.16
N PHE A 91 -9.06 0.24 -6.07
CA PHE A 91 -10.50 0.00 -6.10
C PHE A 91 -11.26 1.05 -5.28
N PRO A 92 -12.29 1.70 -5.85
CA PRO A 92 -13.13 2.66 -5.16
C PRO A 92 -14.20 1.98 -4.28
N ILE A 93 -13.76 1.18 -3.32
CA ILE A 93 -14.63 0.38 -2.46
C ILE A 93 -14.24 0.47 -0.99
N CYS A 94 -15.19 0.12 -0.13
CA CYS A 94 -14.94 -0.06 1.30
C CYS A 94 -14.18 -1.36 1.56
N HIS A 95 -13.28 -1.37 2.54
CA HIS A 95 -12.59 -2.58 3.00
C HIS A 95 -13.54 -3.69 3.49
N SER A 96 -14.80 -3.39 3.76
CA SER A 96 -15.82 -4.40 4.07
C SER A 96 -16.18 -5.30 2.87
N ARG A 97 -15.72 -4.95 1.66
CA ARG A 97 -15.93 -5.70 0.40
C ARG A 97 -14.60 -6.23 -0.17
N MET A 98 -13.60 -6.43 0.69
CA MET A 98 -12.25 -6.82 0.32
C MET A 98 -12.17 -8.20 -0.35
N ASP A 99 -13.15 -9.07 -0.09
CA ASP A 99 -13.33 -10.36 -0.74
C ASP A 99 -13.56 -10.24 -2.27
N GLU A 100 -14.10 -9.11 -2.74
CA GLU A 100 -14.33 -8.86 -4.17
C GLU A 100 -13.05 -8.48 -4.94
N VAL A 101 -11.95 -8.21 -4.23
CA VAL A 101 -10.70 -7.68 -4.80
C VAL A 101 -9.71 -8.79 -5.14
N LEU A 102 -9.79 -9.92 -4.43
CA LEU A 102 -8.89 -11.03 -4.65
C LEU A 102 -9.27 -11.81 -5.92
N PRO A 103 -8.31 -12.19 -6.77
CA PRO A 103 -8.59 -13.07 -7.90
C PRO A 103 -9.10 -14.43 -7.40
N GLU A 104 -10.03 -15.03 -8.16
CA GLU A 104 -10.80 -16.25 -7.81
C GLU A 104 -9.94 -17.47 -7.43
N ASN A 105 -8.63 -17.44 -7.69
CA ASN A 105 -7.70 -18.53 -7.45
C ASN A 105 -6.61 -18.22 -6.41
N THR A 106 -6.84 -17.21 -5.56
CA THR A 106 -5.92 -16.88 -4.45
C THR A 106 -6.09 -17.91 -3.35
N ALA A 107 -5.14 -18.84 -3.22
CA ALA A 107 -5.06 -19.71 -2.05
C ALA A 107 -4.71 -18.86 -0.83
N VAL A 108 -5.56 -18.89 0.20
CA VAL A 108 -5.39 -18.17 1.47
C VAL A 108 -4.69 -19.05 2.49
#